data_AF-A0A4U3M3D1-F1
#
_entry.id   AF-A0A4U3M3D1-F1
#
_cell.length_a   1.000
_cell.length_b   1.000
_cell.length_c   1.000
_cell.angle_alpha   90.00
_cell.angle_beta   90.00
_cell.angle_gamma   90.00
#
_symmetry.space_group_name_H-M   'P 1'
#
loop_
_entity.id
_entity.type
_entity.pdbx_description
1 polymer ?
#
loop_
_entity_poly.entity_id
_entity_poly.type
_entity_poly.pdbx_seq_one_letter_code
_entity_poly.pdbx_strand_id
1 'polypeptide(L)'
;MFTFKVVPDNGDEFVIKAGTRDVLVWEKTNKGKSYAQLLRDPNLTDYYKLSHIAAKRQGLFTGSLKDWEDQHELDLSFDDEAADEEPDPTQSGPSPDHSSN
;
A
#
# COMPACT_ATOMS: atom_id res chain seq x y z
N MET A 1 -9.36 -3.51 -5.29
CA MET A 1 -8.17 -2.66 -5.06
C MET A 1 -7.41 -3.33 -3.93
N PHE A 2 -6.08 -3.44 -4.03
CA PHE A 2 -5.28 -4.03 -2.96
C PHE A 2 -4.49 -2.93 -2.27
N THR A 3 -4.41 -3.00 -0.94
CA THR A 3 -3.57 -2.13 -0.12
C THR A 3 -2.49 -3.01 0.48
N PHE A 4 -1.24 -2.63 0.29
CA PHE A 4 -0.08 -3.34 0.83
C PHE A 4 0.64 -2.42 1.80
N LYS A 5 0.79 -2.84 3.05
CA LYS A 5 1.71 -2.21 3.98
C LYS A 5 3.08 -2.85 3.76
N VAL A 6 4.08 -2.00 3.54
CA VAL A 6 5.44 -2.41 3.17
C VAL A 6 6.38 -2.01 4.29
N VAL A 7 7.19 -2.97 4.73
CA VAL A 7 8.22 -2.81 5.74
C VAL A 7 9.57 -3.01 5.06
N PRO A 8 10.31 -1.93 4.74
CA PRO A 8 11.65 -2.03 4.17
C PRO A 8 12.66 -2.45 5.23
N ASP A 9 13.72 -3.16 4.83
CA ASP A 9 14.85 -3.49 5.73
C ASP A 9 15.53 -2.23 6.31
N ASN A 10 15.54 -1.16 5.52
CA ASN A 10 16.11 0.13 5.89
C ASN A 10 15.15 1.25 5.47
N GLY A 11 14.39 1.78 6.42
CA GLY A 11 13.49 2.90 6.20
C GLY A 11 12.24 2.83 7.07
N ASP A 12 11.36 3.80 6.87
CA ASP A 12 10.06 3.83 7.51
C ASP A 12 9.05 3.00 6.70
N GLU A 13 8.10 2.38 7.41
CA GLU A 13 7.00 1.65 6.80
C GLU A 13 6.14 2.58 5.93
N PHE A 14 5.65 2.06 4.81
CA PHE A 14 4.79 2.83 3.92
C PHE A 14 3.70 1.97 3.28
N VAL A 15 2.65 2.64 2.79
CA VAL A 15 1.48 1.98 2.21
C VAL A 15 1.42 2.19 0.70
N ILE A 16 1.24 1.11 -0.04
CA ILE A 16 1.01 1.15 -1.48
C ILE A 16 -0.43 0.74 -1.79
N LYS A 17 -1.12 1.55 -2.61
CA LYS A 17 -2.43 1.22 -3.16
C LYS A 17 -2.32 0.70 -4.61
N ALA A 18 -2.53 -0.60 -4.82
CA ALA A 18 -2.59 -1.21 -6.14
C ALA A 18 -4.01 -1.16 -6.71
N GLY A 19 -4.19 -0.31 -7.72
CA GLY A 19 -5.47 -0.07 -8.40
C GLY A 19 -5.72 -1.05 -9.56
N THR A 20 -6.85 -0.88 -10.24
CA THR A 20 -7.23 -1.71 -11.39
C THR A 20 -6.23 -1.65 -12.55
N ARG A 21 -5.52 -0.52 -12.71
CA ARG A 21 -4.44 -0.37 -13.70
C ARG A 21 -3.25 -1.28 -13.38
N ASP A 22 -2.89 -1.41 -12.11
CA ASP A 22 -1.77 -2.25 -11.67
C ASP A 22 -2.12 -3.73 -11.84
N VAL A 23 -3.37 -4.09 -11.49
CA VAL A 23 -3.91 -5.44 -11.73
C VAL A 23 -3.90 -5.79 -13.21
N LEU A 24 -4.35 -4.88 -14.08
CA LEU A 24 -4.34 -5.11 -15.52
C LEU A 24 -2.92 -5.29 -16.08
N VAL A 25 -1.95 -4.52 -15.59
CA VAL A 25 -0.54 -4.68 -15.98
C VAL A 25 -0.01 -6.03 -15.50
N TRP A 26 -0.34 -6.45 -14.29
CA TRP A 26 0.01 -7.76 -13.75
C TRP A 26 -0.57 -8.90 -14.58
N GLU A 27 -1.86 -8.86 -14.94
CA GLU A 27 -2.50 -9.88 -15.79
C GLU A 27 -1.85 -9.98 -17.18
N LYS A 28 -1.56 -8.83 -17.80
CA LYS A 28 -0.89 -8.80 -19.12
C LYS A 28 0.52 -9.37 -19.07
N THR A 29 1.22 -9.21 -17.94
CA THR A 29 2.60 -9.66 -17.77
C THR A 29 2.68 -11.13 -17.34
N ASN A 30 1.66 -11.65 -16.64
CA ASN A 30 1.63 -13.00 -16.10
C ASN A 30 0.59 -13.85 -16.85
N LYS A 31 1.06 -14.63 -17.84
CA LYS A 31 0.19 -15.47 -18.67
C LYS A 31 -0.63 -16.45 -17.84
N GLY A 32 -1.93 -16.51 -18.12
CA GLY A 32 -2.86 -17.44 -17.47
C GLY A 32 -3.29 -17.03 -16.06
N LYS A 33 -2.85 -15.86 -15.57
CA LYS A 33 -3.31 -15.29 -14.30
C LYS A 33 -4.46 -14.32 -14.55
N SER A 34 -5.40 -14.27 -13.60
CA SER A 34 -6.50 -13.31 -13.60
C SER A 34 -6.81 -12.83 -12.19
N TYR A 35 -7.41 -11.66 -12.07
CA TYR A 35 -7.87 -11.10 -10.81
C TYR A 35 -8.81 -12.06 -10.08
N ALA A 36 -9.74 -12.68 -10.81
CA ALA A 36 -10.67 -13.67 -10.26
C ALA A 36 -9.95 -14.89 -9.68
N GLN A 37 -8.86 -15.34 -10.32
CA GLN A 37 -8.04 -16.41 -9.79
C GLN A 37 -7.28 -15.98 -8.54
N LEU A 38 -6.70 -14.78 -8.52
CA LEU A 38 -5.94 -14.28 -7.38
C LEU A 38 -6.81 -14.17 -6.11
N LEU A 39 -8.08 -13.75 -6.27
CA LEU A 39 -9.02 -13.69 -5.14
C LEU A 39 -9.42 -15.08 -4.63
N ARG A 40 -9.52 -16.07 -5.51
CA ARG A 40 -9.92 -17.43 -5.16
C ARG A 40 -8.76 -18.25 -4.58
N ASP A 41 -7.56 -18.04 -5.09
CA ASP A 41 -6.35 -18.79 -4.78
C ASP A 41 -5.17 -17.81 -4.62
N PRO A 42 -5.15 -17.09 -3.48
CA PRO A 42 -4.14 -16.08 -3.21
C PRO A 42 -2.77 -16.72 -3.03
N ASN A 43 -1.77 -16.12 -3.65
CA ASN A 43 -0.38 -16.54 -3.47
C ASN A 43 0.52 -15.32 -3.30
N LEU A 44 1.53 -15.48 -2.44
CA LEU A 44 2.44 -14.40 -2.06
C LEU A 44 3.16 -13.81 -3.27
N THR A 45 3.63 -14.66 -4.18
CA THR A 45 4.36 -14.22 -5.37
C THR A 45 3.57 -13.23 -6.23
N ASP A 46 2.27 -13.44 -6.39
CA ASP A 46 1.42 -12.51 -7.13
C ASP A 46 1.19 -11.20 -6.36
N TYR A 47 1.18 -11.21 -5.02
CA TYR A 47 1.15 -9.99 -4.20
C TYR A 47 2.45 -9.19 -4.25
N TYR A 48 3.60 -9.85 -4.23
CA TYR A 48 4.91 -9.19 -4.44
C TYR A 48 5.01 -8.53 -5.82
N LYS A 49 4.52 -9.22 -6.86
CA LYS A 49 4.46 -8.62 -8.20
C LYS A 49 3.51 -7.42 -8.26
N LEU A 50 2.33 -7.51 -7.66
CA LEU A 50 1.35 -6.43 -7.67
C LEU A 50 1.82 -5.20 -6.88
N SER A 51 2.38 -5.41 -5.69
CA SER A 51 2.97 -4.35 -4.88
C SER A 51 4.13 -3.67 -5.60
N HIS A 52 5.02 -4.43 -6.25
CA HIS A 52 6.12 -3.88 -7.05
C HIS A 52 5.64 -3.01 -8.22
N ILE A 53 4.64 -3.47 -8.98
CA ILE A 53 4.05 -2.70 -10.09
C ILE A 53 3.48 -1.37 -9.57
N ALA A 54 2.73 -1.43 -8.46
CA ALA A 54 2.14 -0.25 -7.87
C ALA A 54 3.19 0.70 -7.25
N ALA A 55 4.24 0.17 -6.62
CA ALA A 55 5.38 0.93 -6.08
C ALA A 55 6.08 1.72 -7.18
N LYS A 56 6.38 1.06 -8.30
CA LYS A 56 7.02 1.67 -9.46
C LYS A 56 6.16 2.76 -10.08
N ARG A 57 4.86 2.53 -10.21
CA ARG A 57 3.93 3.54 -10.73
C ARG A 57 3.85 4.77 -9.82
N GLN A 58 3.89 4.56 -8.51
CA GLN A 58 3.80 5.64 -7.52
C GLN A 58 5.15 6.35 -7.29
N GLY A 59 6.23 5.88 -7.90
CA GLY A 59 7.57 6.45 -7.73
C GLY A 59 8.21 6.14 -6.37
N LEU A 60 7.65 5.20 -5.61
CA LEU A 60 8.15 4.79 -4.30
C LEU A 60 9.33 3.80 -4.42
N PHE A 61 9.49 3.18 -5.59
CA PHE A 61 10.57 2.23 -5.86
C PHE A 61 10.96 2.24 -7.34
N THR A 62 12.25 2.08 -7.64
CA THR A 62 12.76 2.07 -9.03
C THR A 62 13.57 0.82 -9.38
N GLY A 63 13.73 -0.12 -8.44
CA GLY A 63 14.53 -1.35 -8.61
C GLY A 63 13.82 -2.48 -9.37
N SER A 64 14.50 -3.62 -9.43
CA SER A 64 13.95 -4.84 -10.03
C SER A 64 12.96 -5.53 -9.08
N LEU A 65 12.16 -6.47 -9.60
CA LEU A 65 11.25 -7.27 -8.74
C LEU A 65 12.05 -8.07 -7.72
N LYS A 66 13.22 -8.58 -8.11
CA LYS A 66 14.09 -9.31 -7.20
C LYS A 66 14.56 -8.45 -6.03
N ASP A 67 15.01 -7.23 -6.30
CA ASP A 67 15.43 -6.30 -5.24
C ASP A 67 14.25 -5.95 -4.31
N TRP A 68 13.04 -5.89 -4.86
CA TRP A 68 11.83 -5.67 -4.07
C TRP A 68 11.56 -6.84 -3.13
N GLU A 69 11.59 -8.07 -3.64
CA GLU A 69 11.41 -9.32 -2.87
C GLU A 69 12.50 -9.52 -1.81
N ASP A 70 13.73 -9.05 -2.07
CA ASP A 70 14.88 -9.22 -1.18
C ASP A 70 14.95 -8.17 -0.05
N GLN A 71 14.32 -6.98 -0.22
CA GLN A 71 14.53 -5.82 0.67
C GLN A 71 13.25 -5.30 1.36
N HIS A 72 12.09 -5.84 1.00
CA HIS A 72 10.80 -5.35 1.47
C HIS A 72 9.93 -6.52 1.90
N GLU A 73 9.40 -6.45 3.11
CA GLU A 73 8.37 -7.36 3.57
C GLU A 73 6.98 -6.76 3.31
N LEU A 74 6.06 -7.60 2.83
CA LEU A 74 4.65 -7.24 2.76
C LEU A 74 3.96 -7.69 4.04
N ASP A 75 3.46 -6.73 4.80
CA ASP A 75 2.52 -7.01 5.88
C ASP A 75 1.15 -7.26 5.25
N LEU A 76 0.78 -8.55 5.24
CA LEU A 76 -0.45 -9.08 4.67
C LEU A 76 -1.50 -9.38 5.77
N SER A 77 -1.41 -8.72 6.92
CA SER A 77 -2.52 -8.69 7.88
C SER A 77 -3.72 -7.96 7.26
N PHE A 78 -4.47 -8.69 6.43
CA PHE A 78 -5.76 -8.28 5.88
C PHE A 78 -6.79 -8.34 7.03
N ASP A 79 -7.47 -7.21 7.32
CA ASP A 79 -8.25 -6.88 8.54
C ASP A 79 -7.35 -6.49 9.72
N ASP A 80 -7.29 -5.22 10.17
CA ASP A 80 -8.31 -4.71 11.11
C ASP A 80 -8.36 -3.17 11.26
N GLU A 81 -7.82 -2.40 10.30
CA GLU A 81 -8.03 -0.95 10.30
C GLU A 81 -8.56 -0.51 8.94
N ALA A 82 -9.89 -0.54 8.84
CA ALA A 82 -10.59 0.48 8.08
C ALA A 82 -10.02 1.84 8.52
N ALA A 83 -9.09 2.37 7.74
CA ALA A 83 -8.67 3.75 7.81
C ALA A 83 -9.86 4.63 7.36
N ASP A 84 -10.87 4.72 8.22
CA ASP A 84 -11.65 5.94 8.36
C ASP A 84 -10.66 7.00 8.85
N GLU A 85 -10.01 7.67 7.90
CA GLU A 85 -9.45 9.00 8.12
C GLU A 85 -10.61 9.92 8.54
N GLU A 86 -10.97 9.93 9.82
CA GLU A 86 -11.60 11.12 10.40
C GLU A 86 -10.58 12.26 10.27
N PRO A 87 -10.93 13.40 9.64
CA PRO A 87 -10.02 14.51 9.50
C PRO A 87 -9.67 15.06 10.89
N ASP A 88 -8.37 15.10 11.18
CA ASP A 88 -7.77 15.73 12.35
C ASP A 88 -8.27 17.19 12.48
N PRO A 89 -9.02 17.55 13.55
CA PRO A 89 -9.51 18.91 13.75
C PRO A 89 -8.44 19.84 14.36
N THR A 90 -7.17 19.44 14.48
CA THR A 90 -6.09 20.29 14.99
C THR A 90 -5.59 21.31 13.96
N GLN A 91 -6.50 22.11 13.41
CA GLN A 91 -6.15 23.47 13.02
C GLN A 91 -6.22 24.38 14.24
N SER A 92 -5.04 24.68 14.79
CA SER A 92 -4.77 25.62 15.88
C SER A 92 -5.39 27.01 15.63
N GLY A 93 -6.16 27.58 16.56
CA GLY A 93 -5.71 28.52 17.61
C GLY A 93 -6.43 29.88 17.47
N PRO A 94 -6.28 30.88 18.37
CA PRO A 94 -5.73 30.90 19.74
C PRO A 94 -6.78 31.26 20.82
N SER A 95 -6.50 30.94 22.09
CA SER A 95 -7.23 31.49 23.24
C SER A 95 -7.03 33.01 23.35
N PRO A 96 -8.09 33.78 23.69
CA PRO A 96 -7.95 34.98 24.47
C PRO A 96 -8.51 34.75 25.88
N ASP A 97 -7.58 34.69 26.82
CA ASP A 97 -7.76 35.08 28.22
C ASP A 97 -8.51 36.43 28.32
N HIS A 98 -9.57 36.51 29.12
CA HIS A 98 -9.82 37.68 29.98
C HIS A 98 -10.97 37.45 30.99
N SER A 99 -10.56 37.27 32.24
CA SER A 99 -11.05 37.95 33.45
C SER A 99 -12.51 37.84 33.92
N SER A 100 -12.59 37.40 35.17
CA SER A 100 -13.63 37.62 36.18
C SER A 100 -14.38 38.96 36.10
N ASN A 101 -15.69 38.91 36.37
CA ASN A 101 -16.32 39.68 37.46
C ASN A 101 -17.67 39.06 37.87
#